data_AF-A0A950WSZ5-F1
#
_entry.id   AF-A0A950WSZ5-F1
#
_cell.length_a   1.000
_cell.length_b   1.000
_cell.length_c   1.000
_cell.angle_alpha   90.00
_cell.angle_beta   90.00
_cell.angle_gamma   90.00
#
_symmetry.space_group_name_H-M   'P 1'
#
loop_
_entity.id
_entity.type
_entity.pdbx_description
1 polymer ?
#
loop_
_entity_poly.entity_id
_entity_poly.type
_entity_poly.pdbx_seq_one_letter_code
_entity_poly.pdbx_strand_id
1 'polypeptide(L)'
;MAVALCRAGKRVYTPLFEPHGRVDLLCEDATGYQRVQCKTARLVGDALFFHTCSNTGKQPRDYRGEVDVFGVYSPELDQVFIVPVDVAPVRGCTLRLGPARNGQAKGVHWAKDYLLS
;
A
#
# COMPACT_ATOMS: atom_id res chain seq x y z
N MET A 1 3.93 -4.04 9.31
CA MET A 1 2.90 -2.98 9.10
C MET A 1 2.46 -2.32 10.40
N ALA A 2 1.66 -2.97 11.26
CA ALA A 2 1.11 -2.35 12.48
C ALA A 2 2.18 -1.69 13.38
N VAL A 3 3.30 -2.39 13.64
CA VAL A 3 4.42 -1.83 14.43
C VAL A 3 5.01 -0.58 13.79
N ALA A 4 5.15 -0.54 12.46
CA ALA A 4 5.68 0.63 11.75
C ALA A 4 4.72 1.82 11.86
N LEU A 5 3.41 1.59 11.71
CA LEU A 5 2.39 2.61 11.91
C LEU A 5 2.39 3.16 13.35
N CYS A 6 2.50 2.29 14.37
CA CYS A 6 2.59 2.73 15.76
C CYS A 6 3.87 3.57 16.02
N ARG A 7 5.00 3.19 15.43
CA ARG A 7 6.26 3.96 15.52
C ARG A 7 6.16 5.33 14.86
N ALA A 8 5.37 5.44 13.78
CA ALA A 8 4.99 6.69 13.13
C ALA A 8 3.95 7.52 13.92
N GLY A 9 3.67 7.16 15.17
CA GLY A 9 2.73 7.88 16.03
C GLY A 9 1.24 7.66 15.69
N LYS A 10 0.93 6.68 14.84
CA LYS A 10 -0.46 6.33 14.49
C LYS A 10 -1.07 5.41 15.54
N ARG A 11 -2.37 5.55 15.81
CA ARG A 11 -3.12 4.53 16.55
C ARG A 11 -3.61 3.48 15.56
N VAL A 12 -3.41 2.21 15.89
CA VAL A 12 -3.74 1.08 15.01
C VAL A 12 -4.78 0.20 15.68
N TYR A 13 -5.83 -0.12 14.93
CA TYR A 13 -6.91 -1.00 15.34
C TYR A 13 -6.99 -2.15 14.34
N THR A 14 -7.27 -3.36 14.84
CA THR A 14 -7.39 -4.56 14.01
C THR A 14 -8.84 -5.05 14.05
N PRO A 15 -9.48 -5.28 12.90
CA PRO A 15 -10.78 -5.94 12.85
C PRO A 15 -10.68 -7.33 13.51
N LEU A 16 -11.55 -7.61 14.47
CA LEU A 16 -11.68 -8.94 15.05
C LEU A 16 -12.83 -9.67 14.36
N PHE A 17 -12.62 -10.94 14.02
CA PHE A 17 -13.61 -11.85 13.40
C PHE A 17 -13.95 -11.58 11.92
N GLU A 18 -12.99 -11.14 11.10
CA GLU A 18 -13.17 -10.95 9.65
C GLU A 18 -12.13 -11.74 8.83
N PRO A 19 -12.25 -13.08 8.76
CA PRO A 19 -11.36 -13.88 7.92
C PRO A 19 -11.56 -13.48 6.45
N HIS A 20 -10.45 -13.17 5.77
CA HIS A 20 -10.45 -12.66 4.39
C HIS A 20 -11.11 -11.29 4.21
N GLY A 21 -11.18 -10.50 5.29
CA GLY A 21 -11.60 -9.11 5.25
C GLY A 21 -10.80 -8.27 4.26
N ARG A 22 -11.45 -7.21 3.78
CA ARG A 22 -10.86 -6.24 2.84
C ARG A 22 -9.92 -5.26 3.54
N VAL A 23 -10.15 -5.05 4.83
CA VAL A 23 -9.43 -4.12 5.69
C VAL A 23 -8.62 -4.96 6.66
N ASP A 24 -7.30 -4.86 6.61
CA ASP A 24 -6.45 -5.57 7.56
C ASP A 24 -6.30 -4.77 8.85
N LEU A 25 -6.26 -3.43 8.75
CA LEU A 25 -6.07 -2.50 9.86
C LEU A 25 -6.89 -1.22 9.63
N LEU A 26 -7.31 -0.60 10.72
CA LEU A 26 -7.68 0.81 10.75
C LEU A 26 -6.51 1.59 11.37
N CYS A 27 -6.12 2.66 10.71
CA CYS A 27 -5.09 3.58 11.18
C CYS A 27 -5.74 4.92 11.49
N GLU A 28 -5.45 5.50 12.65
CA GLU A 28 -5.96 6.81 13.06
C GLU A 28 -4.82 7.81 13.22
N ASP A 29 -5.03 9.01 12.69
CA ASP A 29 -4.20 10.18 12.93
C ASP A 29 -5.03 11.45 13.15
N ALA A 30 -4.40 12.62 13.11
CA ALA A 30 -5.05 13.91 13.32
C ALA A 30 -6.19 14.21 12.31
N THR A 31 -6.20 13.53 11.16
CA THR A 31 -7.21 13.71 10.09
C THR A 31 -8.37 12.73 10.20
N GLY A 32 -8.28 11.72 11.08
CA GLY A 32 -9.32 10.73 11.31
C GLY A 32 -8.83 9.30 11.05
N TYR A 33 -9.75 8.44 10.63
CA TYR A 33 -9.51 7.01 10.40
C TYR A 33 -9.30 6.70 8.92
N GLN A 34 -8.35 5.81 8.64
CA GLN A 34 -8.09 5.24 7.32
C GLN A 34 -8.18 3.72 7.39
N ARG A 35 -8.96 3.12 6.48
CA ARG A 35 -9.03 1.68 6.22
C ARG A 35 -7.82 1.27 5.40
N VAL A 36 -7.01 0.35 5.92
CA VAL A 36 -5.74 -0.07 5.33
C VAL A 36 -5.83 -1.51 4.88
N GLN A 37 -5.54 -1.76 3.60
CA GLN A 37 -5.16 -3.11 3.13
C GLN A 37 -3.64 -3.21 3.12
N CYS A 38 -3.10 -4.17 3.84
CA CYS A 38 -1.67 -4.49 3.85
C CYS A 38 -1.28 -5.27 2.59
N LYS A 39 -0.16 -4.89 2.01
CA LYS A 39 0.47 -5.60 0.89
C LYS A 39 1.97 -5.72 1.16
N THR A 40 2.57 -6.76 0.60
CA THR A 40 4.02 -6.89 0.55
C THR A 40 4.47 -6.56 -0.86
N ALA A 41 5.40 -5.61 -0.99
CA ALA A 41 6.06 -5.31 -2.24
C ALA A 41 7.25 -6.25 -2.46
N ARG A 42 7.63 -6.38 -3.73
CA ARG A 42 8.86 -7.04 -4.16
C ARG A 42 9.74 -6.02 -4.87
N LEU A 43 11.04 -6.04 -4.60
CA LEU A 43 12.00 -5.23 -5.34
C LEU A 43 12.23 -5.82 -6.75
N VAL A 44 12.05 -5.01 -7.79
CA VAL A 44 12.25 -5.37 -9.19
C VAL A 44 13.09 -4.29 -9.87
N GLY A 45 14.41 -4.49 -9.91
CA GLY A 45 15.34 -3.44 -10.30
C GLY A 45 15.25 -2.25 -9.33
N ASP A 46 15.07 -1.04 -9.85
CA ASP A 46 14.97 0.19 -9.06
C ASP A 46 13.52 0.58 -8.72
N ALA A 47 12.66 -0.41 -8.51
CA ALA A 47 11.25 -0.18 -8.19
C ALA A 47 10.66 -1.28 -7.31
N LEU A 48 9.67 -0.91 -6.51
CA LEU A 48 8.88 -1.81 -5.69
C LEU A 48 7.57 -2.10 -6.39
N PHE A 49 7.23 -3.38 -6.57
CA PHE A 49 5.97 -3.80 -7.17
C PHE A 49 5.08 -4.52 -6.15
N PHE A 50 3.79 -4.18 -6.16
CA PHE A 50 2.77 -4.88 -5.37
C PHE A 50 1.43 -4.96 -6.12
N HIS A 51 0.61 -5.94 -5.76
CA HIS A 51 -0.73 -6.12 -6.32
C HIS A 51 -1.76 -5.21 -5.63
N THR A 52 -2.57 -4.53 -6.44
CA THR A 52 -3.65 -3.62 -6.03
C THR A 52 -5.04 -4.21 -6.27
N CYS A 53 -5.12 -5.51 -6.50
CA CYS A 53 -6.36 -6.26 -6.58
C CYS A 53 -6.26 -7.54 -5.73
N SER A 54 -7.40 -8.03 -5.25
CA SER A 54 -7.49 -9.39 -4.75
C SER A 54 -7.66 -10.35 -5.94
N ASN A 55 -7.19 -11.59 -5.80
CA ASN A 55 -7.34 -12.64 -6.83
C ASN A 55 -8.09 -13.86 -6.29
N THR A 56 -8.90 -13.66 -5.25
CA THR A 56 -9.70 -14.72 -4.63
C THR A 56 -10.69 -15.26 -5.66
N GLY A 57 -10.74 -16.57 -5.85
CA GLY A 57 -11.65 -17.21 -6.81
C GLY A 57 -11.32 -16.95 -8.29
N LYS A 58 -10.08 -16.57 -8.64
CA LYS A 58 -9.63 -16.27 -10.01
C LYS A 58 -10.33 -15.09 -10.68
N GLN A 59 -10.98 -14.22 -9.91
CA GLN A 59 -11.61 -13.00 -10.40
C GLN A 59 -10.91 -11.80 -9.77
N PRO A 60 -10.12 -11.03 -10.55
CA PRO A 60 -9.50 -9.83 -10.04
C PRO A 60 -10.54 -8.81 -9.59
N ARG A 61 -10.53 -8.45 -8.30
CA ARG A 61 -11.41 -7.41 -7.75
C ARG A 61 -10.58 -6.26 -7.20
N ASP A 62 -10.94 -5.04 -7.59
CA ASP A 62 -10.26 -3.84 -7.13
C ASP A 62 -10.64 -3.47 -5.69
N TYR A 63 -9.91 -2.49 -5.17
CA TYR A 63 -10.03 -2.09 -3.78
C TYR A 63 -10.91 -0.85 -3.52
N ARG A 64 -11.41 -0.19 -4.57
CA ARG A 64 -12.02 1.14 -4.49
C ARG A 64 -13.28 1.14 -3.63
N GLY A 65 -13.43 2.19 -2.82
CA GLY A 65 -14.58 2.37 -1.91
C GLY A 65 -14.56 1.50 -0.65
N GLU A 66 -13.76 0.44 -0.60
CA GLU A 66 -13.74 -0.49 0.54
C GLU A 66 -12.53 -0.29 1.46
N VAL A 67 -11.42 0.24 0.92
CA VAL A 67 -10.25 0.70 1.68
C VAL A 67 -9.87 2.10 1.23
N ASP A 68 -9.16 2.84 2.06
CA ASP A 68 -8.72 4.20 1.75
C ASP A 68 -7.28 4.20 1.23
N VAL A 69 -6.43 3.34 1.80
CA VAL A 69 -5.01 3.24 1.44
C VAL A 69 -4.54 1.78 1.39
N PHE A 70 -3.51 1.54 0.57
CA PHE A 70 -2.65 0.38 0.69
C PHE A 70 -1.50 0.70 1.63
N GLY A 71 -1.34 -0.10 2.69
CA GLY A 71 -0.11 -0.15 3.47
C GLY A 71 0.83 -1.15 2.82
N VAL A 72 1.91 -0.69 2.21
CA VAL A 72 2.83 -1.54 1.44
C VAL A 72 4.15 -1.70 2.19
N TYR A 73 4.47 -2.91 2.63
CA TYR A 73 5.75 -3.22 3.25
C TYR A 73 6.74 -3.78 2.22
N SER A 74 7.96 -3.24 2.16
CA SER A 74 9.08 -3.85 1.41
C SER A 74 10.04 -4.50 2.40
N PRO A 75 10.17 -5.83 2.38
CA PRO A 75 11.16 -6.55 3.18
C PRO A 75 12.61 -6.15 2.84
N GLU A 76 12.88 -5.80 1.58
CA GLU A 76 14.22 -5.47 1.09
C GLU A 76 14.73 -4.12 1.61
N LEU A 77 13.82 -3.16 1.81
CA LEU A 77 14.16 -1.84 2.35
C LEU A 77 13.87 -1.70 3.85
N ASP A 78 13.17 -2.67 4.44
CA ASP A 78 12.57 -2.59 5.78
C ASP A 78 11.75 -1.30 5.97
N GLN A 79 10.94 -0.97 4.96
CA GLN A 79 10.18 0.28 4.90
C GLN A 79 8.70 0.03 4.59
N VAL A 80 7.86 0.95 5.04
CA VAL A 80 6.42 0.97 4.78
C VAL A 80 6.07 2.19 3.94
N PHE A 81 5.17 1.99 2.97
CA PHE A 81 4.64 3.03 2.10
C PHE A 81 3.12 3.07 2.21
N ILE A 82 2.53 4.26 2.22
CA ILE A 82 1.08 4.49 2.30
C ILE A 82 0.62 5.03 0.95
N VAL A 83 -0.07 4.20 0.17
CA VAL A 83 -0.49 4.54 -1.20
C VAL A 83 -2.02 4.68 -1.25
N PRO A 84 -2.57 5.86 -1.59
CA PRO A 84 -4.03 6.01 -1.73
C PRO A 84 -4.61 5.07 -2.80
N VAL A 85 -5.76 4.47 -2.51
CA VAL A 85 -6.38 3.51 -3.44
C VAL A 85 -6.75 4.14 -4.77
N ASP A 86 -7.16 5.41 -4.76
CA ASP A 86 -7.67 6.12 -5.94
C ASP A 86 -6.58 6.51 -6.94
N VAL A 87 -5.34 6.66 -6.47
CA VAL A 87 -4.19 6.96 -7.34
C VAL A 87 -3.48 5.70 -7.84
N ALA A 88 -3.75 4.56 -7.22
CA ALA A 88 -3.14 3.29 -7.57
C ALA A 88 -3.80 2.67 -8.82
N PRO A 89 -3.03 2.10 -9.77
CA PRO A 89 -3.60 1.35 -10.88
C PRO A 89 -4.36 0.11 -10.39
N VAL A 90 -5.23 -0.46 -11.23
CA VAL A 90 -6.23 -1.47 -10.81
C VAL A 90 -5.64 -2.85 -10.48
N ARG A 91 -4.55 -3.25 -11.16
CA ARG A 91 -4.01 -4.64 -11.07
C ARG A 91 -2.67 -4.75 -10.35
N GLY A 92 -1.89 -3.69 -10.37
CA GLY A 92 -0.63 -3.60 -9.66
C GLY A 92 -0.09 -2.18 -9.73
N CYS A 93 0.74 -1.84 -8.75
CA CYS A 93 1.38 -0.54 -8.66
C CYS A 93 2.90 -0.72 -8.56
N THR A 94 3.63 0.21 -9.16
CA THR A 94 5.08 0.25 -9.15
C THR A 94 5.52 1.55 -8.52
N LEU A 95 6.18 1.48 -7.36
CA LEU A 95 6.80 2.63 -6.71
C LEU A 95 8.27 2.72 -7.13
N ARG A 96 8.67 3.79 -7.81
CA ARG A 96 10.04 3.94 -8.29
C ARG A 96 10.98 4.48 -7.21
N LEU A 97 12.12 3.83 -7.08
CA LEU A 97 13.27 4.25 -6.26
C LEU A 97 14.29 5.04 -7.09
N GLY A 98 14.35 4.78 -8.39
CA GLY A 98 15.20 5.48 -9.35
C GLY A 98 14.51 5.79 -10.69
N PRO A 99 15.20 6.49 -11.61
CA PRO A 99 14.65 6.86 -12.91
C PRO A 99 14.14 5.67 -13.72
N ALA A 100 13.13 5.90 -14.57
CA ALA A 100 12.65 4.87 -15.47
C ALA A 100 13.67 4.54 -16.56
N ARG A 101 13.94 3.24 -16.78
CA ARG A 101 14.86 2.77 -17.84
C ARG A 101 14.48 3.26 -19.25
N ASN A 102 13.19 3.47 -19.50
CA ASN A 102 12.66 3.96 -20.77
C ASN A 102 12.41 5.50 -20.78
N GLY A 103 12.89 6.23 -19.77
CA GLY A 103 12.68 7.68 -19.66
C GLY A 103 11.24 8.10 -19.34
N GLN A 104 10.36 7.17 -18.96
CA GLN A 104 8.99 7.51 -18.55
C GLN A 104 9.00 8.41 -17.31
N ALA A 105 8.47 9.63 -17.45
CA ALA A 105 8.32 10.59 -16.36
C ALA A 105 6.85 10.87 -15.99
N LYS A 106 5.89 10.60 -16.89
CA LYS A 106 4.46 10.81 -16.64
C LYS A 106 3.83 9.58 -15.98
N GLY A 107 2.98 9.82 -14.97
CA GLY A 107 2.27 8.76 -14.24
C GLY A 107 3.19 7.87 -13.41
N VAL A 108 4.34 8.40 -12.97
CA VAL A 108 5.28 7.70 -12.09
C VAL A 108 4.86 7.91 -10.65
N HIS A 109 4.68 6.81 -9.92
CA HIS A 109 4.56 6.81 -8.48
C HIS A 109 5.96 6.74 -7.88
N TRP A 110 6.47 7.83 -7.30
CA TRP A 110 7.78 7.80 -6.63
C TRP A 110 7.63 7.24 -5.22
N ALA A 111 8.50 6.30 -4.84
CA ALA A 111 8.43 5.66 -3.53
C ALA A 111 8.52 6.67 -2.37
N LYS A 112 9.38 7.70 -2.52
CA LYS A 112 9.55 8.76 -1.52
C LYS A 112 8.26 9.54 -1.21
N ASP A 113 7.35 9.65 -2.17
CA ASP A 113 6.11 10.43 -2.02
C ASP A 113 5.08 9.68 -1.15
N TYR A 114 5.31 8.39 -0.93
CA TYR A 114 4.43 7.51 -0.15
C TYR A 114 5.11 6.95 1.10
N LEU A 115 6.37 7.29 1.36
CA LEU A 115 7.12 6.74 2.49
C LEU A 115 6.42 7.10 3.81
N LEU A 116 6.17 6.10 4.65
CA LEU A 116 5.67 6.31 5.99
C LEU A 116 6.77 7.03 6.81
N SER A 117 6.44 8.23 7.27
CA SER A 117 7.29 9.05 8.15
C SER A 117 6.95 8.83 9.62
#